data_AF-A0A7K7PE73-F1
#
_entry.id   AF-A0A7K7PE73-F1
#
_cell.length_a   1.000
_cell.length_b   1.000
_cell.length_c   1.000
_cell.angle_alpha   90.00
_cell.angle_beta   90.00
_cell.angle_gamma   90.00
#
_symmetry.space_group_name_H-M   'P 1'
#
loop_
_entity.id
_entity.type
_entity.pdbx_description
1 polymer ?
#
loop_
_entity_poly.entity_id
_entity_poly.type
_entity_poly.pdbx_seq_one_letter_code
_entity_poly.pdbx_strand_id
1 'polypeptide(L)'
;MMQATPFLLVLFLALGAHSLSAEKCSLTGTWVNDLGSNMTIGNLNANGDFTGTYHTAVSTRKEKIKPSPMLGSQHLPNQLNQSTFGFTVHWTFPESITVFTGQCFVEKDGREILMTMWLLRSYVNTSRDDWKAT
;
A
#
# COMPACT_ATOMS: atom_id res chain seq x y z
N MET A 1 -70.97 -22.97 8.13
CA MET A 1 -69.77 -22.28 8.64
C MET A 1 -68.57 -22.83 7.88
N MET A 2 -68.01 -22.07 6.94
CA MET A 2 -66.84 -22.48 6.16
C MET A 2 -65.57 -21.99 6.88
N GLN A 3 -64.72 -22.92 7.31
CA GLN A 3 -63.41 -22.60 7.88
C GLN A 3 -62.46 -22.17 6.78
N ALA A 4 -61.94 -20.95 6.86
CA ALA A 4 -60.85 -20.46 6.04
C ALA A 4 -59.52 -20.78 6.73
N THR A 5 -58.66 -21.56 6.07
CA THR A 5 -57.27 -21.77 6.48
C THR A 5 -56.41 -20.59 6.04
N PRO A 6 -55.55 -20.02 6.90
CA PRO A 6 -54.66 -18.95 6.50
C PRO A 6 -53.44 -19.54 5.77
N PHE A 7 -53.19 -19.05 4.57
CA PHE A 7 -51.98 -19.36 3.80
C PHE A 7 -50.83 -18.52 4.37
N LEU A 8 -49.86 -19.17 5.02
CA LEU A 8 -48.66 -18.48 5.52
C LEU A 8 -47.73 -18.18 4.33
N LEU A 9 -47.64 -16.91 3.92
CA LEU A 9 -46.70 -16.45 2.91
C LEU A 9 -45.34 -16.19 3.59
N VAL A 10 -44.39 -17.11 3.46
CA VAL A 10 -43.02 -16.91 3.96
C VAL A 10 -42.22 -16.17 2.88
N LEU A 11 -42.01 -14.86 3.08
CA LEU A 11 -41.17 -14.04 2.22
C LEU A 11 -39.69 -14.32 2.54
N PHE A 12 -39.03 -15.14 1.73
CA PHE A 12 -37.58 -15.33 1.83
C PHE A 12 -36.88 -14.06 1.29
N LEU A 13 -36.51 -13.16 2.21
CA LEU A 13 -35.53 -12.10 1.94
C LEU A 13 -34.16 -12.76 1.70
N ALA A 14 -33.88 -13.10 0.45
CA ALA A 14 -32.53 -13.42 0.02
C ALA A 14 -31.69 -12.13 0.10
N LEU A 15 -31.09 -11.86 1.27
CA LEU A 15 -29.95 -10.96 1.34
C LEU A 15 -28.83 -11.63 0.55
N GLY A 16 -28.77 -11.34 -0.75
CA GLY A 16 -27.58 -11.57 -1.54
C GLY A 16 -26.49 -10.68 -0.98
N ALA A 17 -25.72 -11.21 -0.02
CA ALA A 17 -24.42 -10.68 0.33
C ALA A 17 -23.58 -10.81 -0.93
N HIS A 18 -23.62 -9.77 -1.78
CA HIS A 18 -22.62 -9.58 -2.80
C HIS A 18 -21.33 -9.56 -2.02
N SER A 19 -20.55 -10.63 -2.12
CA SER A 19 -19.22 -10.69 -1.56
C SER A 19 -18.49 -9.50 -2.19
N LEU A 20 -18.30 -8.43 -1.41
CA LEU A 20 -17.47 -7.30 -1.80
C LEU A 20 -16.08 -7.89 -1.95
N SER A 21 -15.74 -8.34 -3.16
CA SER A 21 -14.40 -8.79 -3.48
C SER A 21 -13.49 -7.61 -3.16
N ALA A 22 -12.56 -7.80 -2.23
CA ALA A 22 -11.57 -6.78 -1.92
C ALA A 22 -10.89 -6.36 -3.22
N GLU A 23 -10.77 -5.04 -3.43
CA GLU A 23 -10.13 -4.48 -4.60
C GLU A 23 -8.68 -4.95 -4.63
N LYS A 24 -8.33 -5.71 -5.66
CA LYS A 24 -6.98 -6.24 -5.83
C LYS A 24 -6.02 -5.13 -6.24
N CYS A 25 -4.81 -5.19 -5.69
CA CYS A 25 -3.78 -4.18 -5.82
C CYS A 25 -4.23 -2.78 -5.36
N SER A 26 -5.12 -2.73 -4.37
CA SER A 26 -5.21 -1.54 -3.52
C SER A 26 -4.02 -1.53 -2.56
N LEU A 27 -3.20 -0.49 -2.59
CA LEU A 27 -2.04 -0.41 -1.70
C LEU A 27 -2.41 -0.18 -0.23
N THR A 28 -3.65 0.20 0.08
CA THR A 28 -4.14 0.40 1.45
C THR A 28 -3.91 -0.86 2.29
N GLY A 29 -3.21 -0.73 3.42
CA GLY A 29 -2.93 -1.86 4.31
C GLY A 29 -1.50 -1.89 4.81
N THR A 30 -1.05 -3.06 5.26
CA THR A 30 0.30 -3.28 5.77
C THR A 30 1.06 -4.25 4.88
N TRP A 31 2.31 -3.91 4.61
CA TRP A 31 3.21 -4.67 3.75
C TRP A 31 4.54 -4.90 4.45
N VAL A 32 5.16 -6.03 4.16
CA VAL A 32 6.50 -6.38 4.63
C VAL A 32 7.36 -6.74 3.43
N ASN A 33 8.63 -6.32 3.43
CA ASN A 33 9.58 -6.70 2.40
C ASN A 33 10.54 -7.80 2.88
N ASP A 34 11.36 -8.26 1.95
CA ASP A 34 12.30 -9.38 2.10
C ASP A 34 13.41 -9.10 3.13
N LEU A 35 13.63 -7.82 3.48
CA LEU A 35 14.58 -7.37 4.50
C LEU A 35 13.93 -7.26 5.89
N GLY A 36 12.62 -7.49 6.01
CA GLY A 36 11.84 -7.34 7.24
C GLY A 36 11.38 -5.92 7.54
N SER A 37 11.56 -4.97 6.62
CA SER A 37 10.99 -3.63 6.74
C SER A 37 9.48 -3.68 6.56
N ASN A 38 8.76 -2.91 7.37
CA ASN A 38 7.31 -2.83 7.33
C ASN A 38 6.85 -1.47 6.82
N MET A 39 5.76 -1.43 6.07
CA MET A 39 5.09 -0.19 5.72
C MET A 39 3.59 -0.31 5.90
N THR A 40 2.96 0.77 6.36
CA THR A 40 1.50 0.87 6.47
C THR A 40 1.04 2.06 5.63
N ILE A 41 0.16 1.80 4.68
CA ILE A 41 -0.42 2.77 3.75
C ILE A 41 -1.88 3.00 4.18
N GLY A 42 -2.25 4.26 4.38
CA GLY A 42 -3.62 4.65 4.67
C GLY A 42 -4.53 4.53 3.44
N ASN A 43 -5.78 4.95 3.59
CA ASN A 43 -6.71 4.97 2.46
C ASN A 43 -6.18 5.86 1.33
N LEU A 44 -6.33 5.39 0.10
CA LEU A 44 -6.05 6.20 -1.09
C LEU A 44 -7.13 7.28 -1.25
N ASN A 45 -6.68 8.46 -1.67
CA ASN A 45 -7.56 9.53 -2.11
C ASN A 45 -8.15 9.21 -3.49
N ALA A 46 -9.19 9.93 -3.89
CA ALA A 46 -9.85 9.73 -5.19
C ALA A 46 -8.94 9.94 -6.40
N ASN A 47 -7.78 10.60 -6.24
CA ASN A 47 -6.77 10.80 -7.27
C ASN A 47 -5.63 9.76 -7.23
N GLY A 48 -5.68 8.79 -6.31
CA GLY A 48 -4.66 7.76 -6.14
C GLY A 48 -3.54 8.13 -5.15
N ASP A 49 -3.54 9.35 -4.61
CA ASP A 49 -2.54 9.77 -3.63
C ASP A 49 -2.78 9.09 -2.28
N PHE A 50 -1.69 8.81 -1.56
CA PHE A 50 -1.74 8.23 -0.23
C PHE A 50 -0.64 8.78 0.67
N THR A 51 -0.88 8.64 1.97
CA THR A 51 0.14 8.79 3.00
C THR A 51 0.30 7.50 3.77
N GLY A 52 1.42 7.36 4.47
CA GLY A 52 1.68 6.18 5.27
C GLY A 52 2.88 6.35 6.17
N THR A 53 3.27 5.24 6.78
CA THR A 53 4.47 5.14 7.61
C THR A 53 5.34 3.98 7.13
N TYR A 54 6.64 4.21 7.03
CA TYR A 54 7.65 3.22 6.71
C TYR A 54 8.53 2.98 7.94
N HIS A 55 8.77 1.71 8.27
CA HIS A 55 9.66 1.27 9.35
C HIS A 55 10.69 0.31 8.78
N THR A 56 11.89 0.81 8.51
CA THR A 56 12.97 -0.01 7.98
C THR A 56 13.50 -1.00 9.02
N ALA A 57 13.92 -2.19 8.61
CA ALA A 57 14.66 -3.11 9.48
C ALA A 57 16.18 -2.86 9.46
N VAL A 58 16.66 -2.09 8.48
CA VAL A 58 18.09 -1.88 8.21
C VAL A 58 18.44 -0.39 8.12
N SER A 59 19.65 -0.03 8.53
CA SER A 59 20.22 1.31 8.41
C SER A 59 21.74 1.20 8.29
N THR A 60 22.35 2.06 7.47
CA THR A 60 23.81 2.19 7.39
C THR A 60 24.39 3.05 8.50
N ARG A 61 23.54 3.73 9.28
CA ARG A 61 23.97 4.61 10.37
C ARG A 61 23.56 4.07 11.74
N LYS A 62 24.29 4.51 12.79
CA LYS A 62 24.19 3.98 14.16
C LYS A 62 22.98 4.52 14.94
N GLU A 63 22.33 5.54 14.42
CA GLU A 63 21.15 6.15 15.02
C GLU A 63 20.02 5.14 15.10
N LYS A 64 19.22 5.26 16.17
CA LYS A 64 18.06 4.40 16.37
C LYS A 64 17.07 4.61 15.23
N ILE A 65 16.73 3.52 14.54
CA ILE A 65 15.67 3.46 13.54
C ILE A 65 14.35 3.89 14.18
N LYS A 66 13.61 4.73 13.46
CA LYS A 66 12.29 5.21 13.86
C LYS A 66 11.31 5.08 12.68
N PRO A 67 10.00 4.90 12.95
CA PRO A 67 8.99 5.05 11.91
C PRO A 67 9.14 6.41 11.22
N SER A 68 9.03 6.42 9.90
CA SER A 68 9.21 7.60 9.06
C SER A 68 7.98 7.80 8.16
N PRO A 69 7.47 9.04 8.02
CA PRO A 69 6.34 9.30 7.15
C PRO A 69 6.70 9.06 5.70
N MET A 70 5.72 8.60 4.93
CA MET A 70 5.82 8.49 3.49
C MET A 70 4.58 9.05 2.81
N LEU A 71 4.78 9.55 1.59
CA LEU A 71 3.72 10.04 0.72
C LEU A 71 3.96 9.51 -0.69
N GLY A 72 2.89 9.21 -1.41
CA GLY A 72 3.01 8.64 -2.74
C GLY A 72 1.71 8.71 -3.50
N SER A 73 1.74 8.10 -4.67
CA SER A 73 0.58 7.98 -5.54
C SER A 73 0.61 6.63 -6.25
N GLN A 74 -0.58 6.06 -6.40
CA GLN A 74 -0.82 4.84 -7.16
C GLN A 74 -1.70 5.19 -8.35
N HIS A 75 -1.43 4.61 -9.51
CA HIS A 75 -2.42 4.61 -10.59
C HIS A 75 -3.68 3.87 -10.13
N LEU A 76 -4.83 4.54 -10.19
CA LEU A 76 -6.10 3.94 -9.82
C LEU A 76 -6.32 2.67 -10.63
N PRO A 77 -6.78 1.56 -10.00
CA PRO A 77 -7.04 0.33 -10.71
C PRO A 77 -8.03 0.56 -11.86
N ASN A 78 -7.52 0.48 -13.08
CA ASN A 78 -8.31 0.26 -14.28
C ASN A 78 -8.42 -1.27 -14.52
N GLN A 79 -9.05 -1.70 -15.62
CA GLN A 79 -9.45 -3.09 -15.92
C GLN A 79 -8.39 -4.19 -15.70
N LEU A 80 -7.10 -3.84 -15.50
CA LEU A 80 -5.98 -4.76 -15.36
C LEU A 80 -5.58 -5.09 -13.90
N ASN A 81 -6.14 -4.42 -12.88
CA ASN A 81 -5.91 -4.72 -11.44
C ASN A 81 -4.42 -4.88 -11.01
N GLN A 82 -3.49 -4.21 -11.69
CA GLN A 82 -2.04 -4.30 -11.44
C GLN A 82 -1.38 -2.93 -11.60
N SER A 83 -1.70 -2.03 -10.68
CA SER A 83 -1.31 -0.62 -10.73
C SER A 83 0.18 -0.40 -10.50
N THR A 84 0.75 0.54 -11.25
CA THR A 84 2.06 1.13 -10.95
C THR A 84 1.92 2.19 -9.87
N PHE A 85 2.95 2.36 -9.05
CA PHE A 85 2.96 3.34 -7.97
C PHE A 85 4.37 3.88 -7.71
N GLY A 86 4.42 4.98 -6.98
CA GLY A 86 5.65 5.50 -6.41
C GLY A 86 5.39 6.22 -5.10
N PHE A 87 6.36 6.19 -4.21
CA PHE A 87 6.29 6.92 -2.94
C PHE A 87 7.67 7.36 -2.47
N THR A 88 7.67 8.37 -1.62
CA THR A 88 8.84 8.97 -1.01
C THR A 88 8.77 8.77 0.49
N VAL A 89 9.86 8.27 1.09
CA VAL A 89 10.03 8.14 2.54
C VAL A 89 10.90 9.30 3.03
N HIS A 90 10.34 10.12 3.93
CA HIS A 90 11.07 11.20 4.60
C HIS A 90 11.61 10.67 5.93
N TRP A 91 12.87 10.27 5.97
CA TRP A 91 13.45 9.64 7.17
C TRP A 91 13.45 10.60 8.37
N THR A 92 12.89 10.16 9.51
CA THR A 92 12.89 10.91 10.78
C THR A 92 14.20 10.78 11.58
N PHE A 93 15.16 10.09 10.96
CA PHE A 93 16.53 9.82 11.41
C PHE A 93 17.43 10.00 10.17
N PRO A 94 18.76 10.16 10.33
CA PRO A 94 19.63 11.12 9.62
C PRO A 94 19.32 11.48 8.15
N GLU A 95 19.58 12.76 7.85
CA GLU A 95 19.25 13.52 6.63
C GLU A 95 19.45 12.75 5.32
N SER A 96 18.41 12.03 4.92
CA SER A 96 18.31 11.33 3.64
C SER A 96 16.85 11.23 3.25
N ILE A 97 16.62 10.86 1.99
CA ILE A 97 15.29 10.60 1.44
C ILE A 97 15.37 9.37 0.56
N THR A 98 14.37 8.51 0.59
CA THR A 98 14.32 7.34 -0.30
C THR A 98 13.05 7.41 -1.14
N VAL A 99 13.20 7.21 -2.44
CA VAL A 99 12.05 7.03 -3.34
C VAL A 99 11.95 5.57 -3.72
N PHE A 100 10.72 5.06 -3.79
CA PHE A 100 10.38 3.75 -4.30
C PHE A 100 9.48 3.94 -5.52
N THR A 101 9.68 3.10 -6.53
CA THR A 101 8.75 2.95 -7.65
C THR A 101 8.54 1.47 -7.92
N GLY A 102 7.34 1.11 -8.35
CA GLY A 102 7.03 -0.30 -8.55
C GLY A 102 5.66 -0.56 -9.14
N GLN A 103 5.30 -1.84 -9.13
CA GLN A 103 4.01 -2.33 -9.59
C GLN A 103 3.51 -3.43 -8.64
N CYS A 104 2.20 -3.41 -8.39
CA CYS A 104 1.54 -4.49 -7.70
C CYS A 104 1.12 -5.58 -8.71
N PHE A 105 1.39 -6.84 -8.36
CA PHE A 105 0.95 -8.02 -9.11
C PHE A 105 0.07 -8.91 -8.24
N VAL A 106 -0.93 -9.53 -8.88
CA VAL A 106 -1.73 -10.59 -8.29
C VAL A 106 -1.26 -11.91 -8.86
N GLU A 107 -0.71 -12.77 -8.01
CA GLU A 107 -0.23 -14.10 -8.36
C GLU A 107 -1.39 -15.06 -8.65
N LYS A 108 -1.09 -16.22 -9.24
CA LYS A 108 -2.09 -17.25 -9.59
C LYS A 108 -2.91 -17.76 -8.40
N ASP A 109 -2.33 -17.73 -7.21
CA ASP A 109 -2.96 -18.12 -5.94
C ASP A 109 -3.74 -16.97 -5.27
N GLY A 110 -3.79 -15.79 -5.92
CA GLY A 110 -4.48 -14.61 -5.42
C GLY A 110 -3.67 -13.76 -4.44
N ARG A 111 -2.42 -14.14 -4.12
CA ARG A 111 -1.53 -13.30 -3.31
C ARG A 111 -1.10 -12.06 -4.07
N GLU A 112 -0.94 -10.97 -3.34
CA GLU A 112 -0.49 -9.69 -3.88
C GLU A 112 0.98 -9.48 -3.54
N ILE A 113 1.78 -9.08 -4.54
CA ILE A 113 3.20 -8.79 -4.39
C ILE A 113 3.52 -7.42 -4.97
N LEU A 114 4.35 -6.66 -4.27
CA LEU A 114 4.85 -5.37 -4.71
C LEU A 114 6.28 -5.55 -5.22
N MET A 115 6.47 -5.50 -6.54
CA MET A 115 7.81 -5.49 -7.11
C MET A 115 8.26 -4.03 -7.22
N THR A 116 9.36 -3.70 -6.52
CA THR A 116 9.82 -2.32 -6.39
C THR A 116 11.31 -2.18 -6.66
N MET A 117 11.69 -0.99 -7.11
CA MET A 117 13.06 -0.48 -7.05
C MET A 117 13.08 0.76 -6.17
N TRP A 118 14.27 1.13 -5.69
CA TRP A 118 14.45 2.30 -4.85
C TRP A 118 15.75 3.03 -5.11
N LEU A 119 15.76 4.32 -4.81
CA LEU A 119 16.96 5.16 -4.76
C LEU A 119 16.98 5.86 -3.40
N LEU A 120 18.09 5.70 -2.67
CA LEU A 120 18.34 6.44 -1.44
C LEU A 120 19.21 7.64 -1.78
N ARG A 121 18.77 8.84 -1.42
CA ARG A 121 19.53 10.06 -1.58
C ARG A 121 20.03 10.55 -0.23
N SER A 122 21.35 10.54 -0.05
CA SER A 122 22.01 11.10 1.13
C SER A 122 22.13 12.63 1.03
N TYR A 123 22.03 13.31 2.17
CA TYR A 123 22.48 14.71 2.27
C TYR A 123 24.00 14.79 2.08
N VAL A 124 24.44 15.79 1.31
CA VAL A 124 25.85 16.13 1.12
C VAL A 124 26.02 17.65 1.23
N ASN A 125 27.13 18.09 1.81
CA ASN A 125 27.39 19.51 2.09
C ASN A 125 27.62 20.34 0.81
N THR A 126 28.12 19.72 -0.26
CA THR A 126 28.51 20.42 -1.48
C THR A 126 28.11 19.65 -2.73
N SER A 127 27.89 20.36 -3.85
CA SER A 127 27.59 19.73 -5.14
C SER A 127 28.73 18.86 -5.68
N ARG A 128 29.96 19.04 -5.20
CA ARG A 128 31.11 18.19 -5.58
C ARG A 128 31.00 16.78 -5.01
N ASP A 129 30.22 16.59 -3.96
CA ASP A 129 29.99 15.30 -3.31
C ASP A 129 28.74 14.58 -3.85
N ASP A 130 28.05 15.16 -4.84
CA ASP A 130 26.80 14.63 -5.41
C ASP A 130 26.95 13.22 -5.98
N TRP A 131 28.09 12.93 -6.61
CA TRP A 131 28.36 11.66 -7.29
C TRP A 131 28.28 10.42 -6.40
N LYS A 132 28.42 10.58 -5.08
CA LYS A 132 28.38 9.50 -4.08
C LYS A 132 27.12 9.53 -3.21
N ALA A 133 26.15 10.36 -3.56
CA ALA A 133 24.98 10.61 -2.73
C ALA A 133 23.79 9.71 -3.08
N THR A 134 23.90 8.82 -4.07
CA THR A 134 22.86 7.88 -4.49
C THR A 134 23.44 6.49 -4.71
#